data_AF-A0A1L9VNT1-F1
#
_entry.id   AF-A0A1L9VNT1-F1
#
_cell.length_a   1.000
_cell.length_b   1.000
_cell.length_c   1.000
_cell.angle_alpha   90.00
_cell.angle_beta   90.00
_cell.angle_gamma   90.00
#
_symmetry.space_group_name_H-M   'P 1'
#
loop_
_entity.id
_entity.type
_entity.pdbx_description
1 polymer ?
#
loop_
_entity_poly.entity_id
_entity_poly.type
_entity_poly.pdbx_seq_one_letter_code
_entity_poly.pdbx_strand_id
1 'polypeptide(L)'
;MGSELGVTADSKAELLITSVTTWWSCWACIWTVIVASGIAFLIVNRKAPVLRIRGLGLWLAAIVMLHLYWITIQIGLMLGPLMPGDAEFWVMGLYLPLGIALFHASNSRFLHVAKAQKKYTQRDSTPESPSDSKKGGLIDRFRRLDYSKKMIVVVGFGMLVQIFLTTLMWIISRKWHGSWGAPGTGVHGTPMEQKAEMGRGWEWWPTVIWQFFWAWLVAPIILWKSRNIHDTHGWRVQTIACAVGNLHATPMWLIAVYVPAMEKVNQYWLPPQWICLSIYVMEIFTIFLPCYEVIRHRSLRKETLDTIAQWEFKNKVSGSEAKSIKSASIMAESLMSRSNSVKTTDSSESILTMGALEYVLERHPTPLLEFSALHDFSGENIAFLTSVAEWKSSLPKAVYSTTPRGDNVKELIRERFNRALHIYAEFVSVRHADFPINISSQELKTLENIFEIPTRIMYGEKREVDVTTPFVESPLSATFPPEGEGEGSDSEKTIQSTASGPIEDRVQYWGDVPEEFDETVFNDAEKSIKYLVLTNTWPKFVKNQRDSIQSADTLC
;
A
#
# COMPACT_ATOMS: atom_id res chain seq x y z
N MET A 1 42.35 15.93 2.86
CA MET A 1 40.94 15.50 2.88
C MET A 1 40.83 14.17 3.62
N GLY A 2 39.98 14.10 4.65
CA GLY A 2 39.74 12.85 5.40
C GLY A 2 38.80 11.85 4.69
N SER A 3 38.59 10.68 5.30
CA SER A 3 37.60 9.67 4.89
C SER A 3 36.15 10.14 5.08
N GLU A 4 35.17 9.30 4.71
CA GLU A 4 33.74 9.55 4.91
C GLU A 4 33.37 9.73 6.40
N LEU A 5 34.19 9.20 7.31
CA LEU A 5 34.02 9.33 8.77
C LEU A 5 34.97 10.36 9.40
N GLY A 6 35.61 11.20 8.59
CA GLY A 6 36.46 12.29 9.06
C GLY A 6 37.83 11.83 9.57
N VAL A 7 38.26 10.60 9.27
CA VAL A 7 39.58 10.09 9.64
C VAL A 7 40.65 10.69 8.73
N THR A 8 41.71 11.21 9.34
CA THR A 8 42.89 11.78 8.65
C THR A 8 44.15 10.98 8.99
N ALA A 9 45.23 11.22 8.25
CA ALA A 9 46.55 10.62 8.50
C ALA A 9 47.04 10.84 9.94
N ASP A 10 46.72 12.00 10.54
CA ASP A 10 47.14 12.39 11.89
C ASP A 10 46.20 11.87 12.99
N SER A 11 45.14 11.13 12.64
CA SER A 11 44.17 10.62 13.60
C SER A 11 44.79 9.54 14.50
N LYS A 12 44.43 9.55 15.78
CA LYS A 12 44.81 8.49 16.73
C LYS A 12 43.71 7.44 16.81
N ALA A 13 44.07 6.18 16.99
CA ALA A 13 43.15 5.06 17.16
C ALA A 13 42.52 5.07 18.58
N GLU A 14 41.85 6.16 18.92
CA GLU A 14 41.17 6.40 20.19
C GLU A 14 39.78 7.01 19.95
N LEU A 15 38.95 6.96 20.98
CA LEU A 15 37.62 7.54 20.93
C LEU A 15 37.70 9.07 20.88
N LEU A 16 37.15 9.69 19.84
CA LEU A 16 37.16 11.15 19.72
C LEU A 16 35.97 11.77 20.45
N ILE A 17 36.18 12.15 21.70
CA ILE A 17 35.19 12.89 22.50
C ILE A 17 35.48 14.40 22.37
N THR A 18 34.68 15.08 21.56
CA THR A 18 34.69 16.54 21.38
C THR A 18 33.28 17.08 21.58
N SER A 19 33.11 18.40 21.67
CA SER A 19 31.78 19.02 21.73
C SER A 19 30.92 18.65 20.52
N VAL A 20 31.53 18.53 19.34
CA VAL A 20 30.85 18.18 18.08
C VAL A 20 30.38 16.72 18.10
N THR A 21 31.25 15.78 18.47
CA THR A 21 30.89 14.36 18.52
C THR A 21 29.89 14.07 19.64
N THR A 22 29.98 14.77 20.76
CA THR A 22 28.99 14.69 21.85
C THR A 22 27.62 15.17 21.37
N TRP A 23 27.56 16.28 20.62
CA TRP A 23 26.31 16.79 20.08
C TRP A 23 25.65 15.79 19.12
N TRP A 24 26.41 15.25 18.15
CA TRP A 24 25.89 14.27 17.20
C TRP A 24 25.42 12.98 17.86
N SER A 25 26.15 12.48 18.87
CA SER A 25 25.74 11.31 19.66
C SER A 25 24.46 11.57 20.46
N CYS A 26 24.34 12.73 21.12
CA CYS A 26 23.11 13.11 21.82
C CYS A 26 21.92 13.22 20.84
N TRP A 27 22.15 13.84 19.68
CA TRP A 27 21.13 13.95 18.63
C TRP A 27 20.70 12.56 18.13
N ALA A 28 21.66 11.66 17.90
CA ALA A 28 21.38 10.30 17.49
C ALA A 28 20.50 9.57 18.50
N CYS A 29 20.81 9.66 19.79
CA CYS A 29 20.01 9.07 20.86
C CYS A 29 18.59 9.63 20.91
N ILE A 30 18.44 10.97 20.90
CA ILE A 30 17.14 11.63 20.96
C ILE A 30 16.28 11.21 19.76
N TRP A 31 16.83 11.31 18.56
CA TRP A 31 16.10 10.97 17.35
C TRP A 31 15.72 9.49 17.27
N THR A 32 16.61 8.60 17.71
CA THR A 32 16.32 7.16 17.81
C THR A 32 15.13 6.87 18.72
N VAL A 33 15.05 7.53 19.88
CA VAL A 33 13.91 7.38 20.80
C VAL A 33 12.60 7.86 20.16
N ILE A 34 12.64 8.99 19.44
CA ILE A 34 11.45 9.52 18.75
C ILE A 34 11.00 8.57 17.64
N VAL A 35 11.91 8.11 16.79
CA VAL A 35 11.65 7.14 15.70
C VAL A 35 11.09 5.83 16.26
N ALA A 36 11.74 5.25 17.28
CA ALA A 36 11.29 4.02 17.93
C ALA A 36 9.90 4.17 18.56
N SER A 37 9.61 5.31 19.19
CA SER A 37 8.29 5.61 19.76
C SER A 37 7.22 5.70 18.67
N GLY A 38 7.52 6.34 17.54
CA GLY A 38 6.62 6.40 16.39
C GLY A 38 6.36 5.03 15.77
N ILE A 39 7.40 4.22 15.60
CA ILE A 39 7.27 2.82 15.14
C ILE A 39 6.40 2.01 16.10
N ALA A 40 6.65 2.10 17.41
CA ALA A 40 5.86 1.41 18.43
C ALA A 40 4.38 1.81 18.37
N PHE A 41 4.09 3.11 18.25
CA PHE A 41 2.73 3.61 18.07
C PHE A 41 2.05 2.99 16.84
N LEU A 42 2.74 2.91 15.70
CA LEU A 42 2.19 2.35 14.47
C LEU A 42 1.95 0.84 14.57
N ILE A 43 2.83 0.11 15.25
CA ILE A 43 2.67 -1.33 15.50
C ILE A 43 1.46 -1.60 16.40
N VAL A 44 1.30 -0.83 17.48
CA VAL A 44 0.13 -0.95 18.37
C VAL A 44 -1.17 -0.68 17.60
N ASN A 45 -1.13 0.27 16.68
CA ASN A 45 -2.29 0.70 15.90
C ASN A 45 -2.41 0.01 14.52
N ARG A 46 -1.65 -1.07 14.27
CA ARG A 46 -1.56 -1.76 12.97
C ARG A 46 -2.89 -2.24 12.37
N LYS A 47 -3.92 -2.40 13.22
CA LYS A 47 -5.28 -2.79 12.80
C LYS A 47 -6.07 -1.63 12.18
N ALA A 48 -5.58 -0.40 12.24
CA ALA A 48 -6.24 0.75 11.63
C ALA A 48 -6.25 0.59 10.08
N PRO A 49 -7.40 0.83 9.40
CA PRO A 49 -7.51 0.70 7.94
C PRO A 49 -6.44 1.50 7.18
N VAL A 50 -6.17 2.72 7.66
CA VAL A 50 -5.16 3.65 7.15
C VAL A 50 -3.75 3.03 7.09
N LEU A 51 -3.42 2.13 8.01
CA LEU A 51 -2.12 1.45 8.05
C LEU A 51 -2.13 0.10 7.32
N ARG A 52 -3.26 -0.61 7.35
CA ARG A 52 -3.41 -1.94 6.73
C ARG A 52 -3.17 -1.88 5.22
N ILE A 53 -3.69 -0.84 4.55
CA ILE A 53 -3.54 -0.66 3.10
C ILE A 53 -2.08 -0.45 2.66
N ARG A 54 -1.25 0.14 3.54
CA ARG A 54 0.15 0.48 3.27
C ARG A 54 1.09 -0.74 3.34
N GLY A 55 0.73 -1.77 4.09
CA GLY A 55 1.58 -2.94 4.31
C GLY A 55 2.76 -2.64 5.23
N LEU A 56 2.52 -2.70 6.54
CA LEU A 56 3.47 -2.23 7.57
C LEU A 56 4.83 -2.94 7.57
N GLY A 57 4.90 -4.23 7.20
CA GLY A 57 6.11 -5.04 7.32
C GLY A 57 7.29 -4.55 6.48
N LEU A 58 7.11 -4.46 5.15
CA LEU A 58 8.15 -3.99 4.22
C LEU A 58 8.57 -2.54 4.54
N TRP A 59 7.59 -1.73 4.90
CA TRP A 59 7.78 -0.33 5.25
C TRP A 59 8.64 -0.16 6.52
N LEU A 60 8.33 -0.89 7.60
CA LEU A 60 9.12 -0.87 8.82
C LEU A 60 10.53 -1.41 8.61
N ALA A 61 10.68 -2.48 7.83
CA ALA A 61 11.99 -3.03 7.49
C ALA A 61 12.86 -2.00 6.76
N ALA A 62 12.30 -1.25 5.82
CA ALA A 62 12.99 -0.17 5.12
C ALA A 62 13.49 0.91 6.10
N ILE A 63 12.61 1.39 6.99
CA ILE A 63 12.95 2.44 7.96
C ILE A 63 14.00 1.97 8.94
N VAL A 64 13.89 0.76 9.49
CA VAL A 64 14.88 0.23 10.42
C VAL A 64 16.26 0.17 9.75
N MET A 65 16.35 -0.33 8.51
CA MET A 65 17.62 -0.37 7.76
C MET A 65 18.20 1.04 7.52
N LEU A 66 17.36 1.99 7.09
CA LEU A 66 17.80 3.37 6.87
C LEU A 66 18.20 4.07 8.18
N HIS A 67 17.50 3.78 9.27
CA HIS A 67 17.80 4.34 10.59
C HIS A 67 19.10 3.78 11.16
N LEU A 68 19.39 2.49 10.96
CA LEU A 68 20.66 1.89 11.33
C LEU A 68 21.83 2.55 10.58
N TYR A 69 21.67 2.76 9.27
CA TYR A 69 22.63 3.57 8.51
C TYR A 69 22.77 4.97 9.12
N TRP A 70 21.65 5.66 9.36
CA TRP A 70 21.65 7.03 9.88
C TRP A 70 22.40 7.14 11.22
N ILE A 71 22.15 6.23 12.17
CA ILE A 71 22.84 6.19 13.47
C ILE A 71 24.34 6.00 13.27
N THR A 72 24.76 5.03 12.44
CA THR A 72 26.19 4.74 12.24
C THR A 72 26.96 5.95 11.73
N ILE A 73 26.33 6.78 10.90
CA ILE A 73 26.93 8.02 10.40
C ILE A 73 26.96 9.12 11.47
N GLN A 74 25.91 9.27 12.28
CA GLN A 74 25.91 10.30 13.34
C GLN A 74 27.02 10.08 14.37
N ILE A 75 27.27 8.83 14.75
CA ILE A 75 28.36 8.47 15.65
C ILE A 75 29.71 8.29 14.92
N GLY A 76 29.73 8.49 13.60
CA GLY A 76 30.86 8.25 12.72
C GLY A 76 32.09 9.07 13.09
N LEU A 77 31.94 10.35 13.42
CA LEU A 77 33.06 11.19 13.88
C LEU A 77 33.66 10.70 15.21
N MET A 78 32.85 10.08 16.06
CA MET A 78 33.26 9.60 17.39
C MET A 78 34.01 8.27 17.30
N LEU A 79 33.46 7.33 16.51
CA LEU A 79 33.95 5.95 16.40
C LEU A 79 34.84 5.71 15.18
N GLY A 80 34.87 6.64 14.22
CA GLY A 80 35.59 6.55 12.96
C GLY A 80 37.03 6.06 13.11
N PRO A 81 37.86 6.65 14.00
CA PRO A 81 39.24 6.21 14.20
C PRO A 81 39.41 4.81 14.78
N LEU A 82 38.40 4.28 15.49
CA LEU A 82 38.39 2.92 16.04
C LEU A 82 37.84 1.89 15.06
N MET A 83 36.96 2.29 14.15
CA MET A 83 36.24 1.37 13.27
C MET A 83 37.14 0.74 12.20
N PRO A 84 37.06 -0.56 11.91
CA PRO A 84 37.77 -1.15 10.77
C PRO A 84 37.40 -0.45 9.44
N GLY A 85 38.37 -0.25 8.55
CA GLY A 85 38.16 0.49 7.28
C GLY A 85 37.26 -0.26 6.29
N ASP A 86 37.20 -1.59 6.39
CA ASP A 86 36.28 -2.45 5.65
C ASP A 86 34.84 -2.38 6.19
N ALA A 87 34.66 -2.18 7.51
CA ALA A 87 33.33 -2.04 8.10
C ALA A 87 32.57 -0.82 7.52
N GLU A 88 33.28 0.27 7.24
CA GLU A 88 32.71 1.47 6.59
C GLU A 88 32.11 1.12 5.22
N PHE A 89 32.86 0.37 4.41
CA PHE A 89 32.43 -0.07 3.09
C PHE A 89 31.17 -0.94 3.14
N TRP A 90 31.12 -1.90 4.07
CA TRP A 90 29.97 -2.80 4.19
C TRP A 90 28.71 -2.11 4.73
N VAL A 91 28.84 -1.28 5.76
CA VAL A 91 27.71 -0.53 6.34
C VAL A 91 27.07 0.37 5.27
N MET A 92 27.91 1.12 4.56
CA MET A 92 27.47 2.05 3.53
C MET A 92 26.97 1.34 2.26
N GLY A 93 27.64 0.26 1.86
CA GLY A 93 27.34 -0.51 0.65
C GLY A 93 26.14 -1.46 0.78
N LEU A 94 25.61 -1.67 1.99
CA LEU A 94 24.45 -2.53 2.27
C LEU A 94 23.26 -1.76 2.84
N TYR A 95 23.37 -1.10 3.99
CA TYR A 95 22.19 -0.58 4.69
C TYR A 95 21.42 0.45 3.87
N LEU A 96 22.15 1.37 3.24
CA LEU A 96 21.55 2.42 2.43
C LEU A 96 20.84 1.87 1.16
N PRO A 97 21.51 1.13 0.25
CA PRO A 97 20.86 0.65 -0.96
C PRO A 97 19.76 -0.38 -0.68
N LEU A 98 19.91 -1.23 0.35
CA LEU A 98 18.85 -2.17 0.74
C LEU A 98 17.66 -1.43 1.37
N GLY A 99 17.89 -0.43 2.23
CA GLY A 99 16.85 0.41 2.81
C GLY A 99 16.05 1.17 1.75
N ILE A 100 16.74 1.79 0.78
CA ILE A 100 16.11 2.49 -0.36
C ILE A 100 15.31 1.50 -1.23
N ALA A 101 15.85 0.31 -1.52
CA ALA A 101 15.15 -0.70 -2.31
C ALA A 101 13.84 -1.16 -1.65
N LEU A 102 13.88 -1.46 -0.34
CA LEU A 102 12.68 -1.81 0.44
C LEU A 102 11.67 -0.65 0.50
N PHE A 103 12.17 0.59 0.61
CA PHE A 103 11.32 1.77 0.60
C PHE A 103 10.58 1.94 -0.74
N HIS A 104 11.28 1.77 -1.87
CA HIS A 104 10.66 1.82 -3.19
C HIS A 104 9.65 0.68 -3.40
N ALA A 105 9.94 -0.52 -2.91
CA ALA A 105 8.98 -1.62 -2.89
C ALA A 105 7.70 -1.18 -2.19
N SER A 106 7.83 -0.69 -0.94
CA SER A 106 6.69 -0.20 -0.16
C SER A 106 5.89 0.90 -0.87
N ASN A 107 6.56 1.87 -1.49
CA ASN A 107 5.87 2.97 -2.19
C ASN A 107 5.24 2.55 -3.51
N SER A 108 5.76 1.53 -4.19
CA SER A 108 5.17 1.07 -5.46
C SER A 108 3.79 0.44 -5.26
N ARG A 109 3.47 -0.01 -4.03
CA ARG A 109 2.12 -0.46 -3.64
C ARG A 109 1.09 0.65 -3.78
N PHE A 110 1.44 1.90 -3.51
CA PHE A 110 0.54 3.05 -3.63
C PHE A 110 -0.06 3.16 -5.03
N LEU A 111 0.81 3.19 -6.05
CA LEU A 111 0.40 3.33 -7.44
C LEU A 111 -0.42 2.13 -7.92
N HIS A 112 -0.11 0.93 -7.42
CA HIS A 112 -0.88 -0.26 -7.71
C HIS A 112 -2.29 -0.19 -7.13
N VAL A 113 -2.41 0.11 -5.84
CA VAL A 113 -3.71 0.26 -5.17
C VAL A 113 -4.55 1.34 -5.85
N ALA A 114 -3.96 2.50 -6.14
CA ALA A 114 -4.68 3.59 -6.80
C ALA A 114 -5.16 3.20 -8.21
N LYS A 115 -4.33 2.49 -8.99
CA LYS A 115 -4.71 2.01 -10.33
C LYS A 115 -5.81 0.94 -10.25
N ALA A 116 -5.69 0.01 -9.31
CA ALA A 116 -6.63 -1.09 -9.16
C ALA A 116 -7.99 -0.59 -8.64
N GLN A 117 -8.01 0.37 -7.73
CA GLN A 117 -9.25 1.00 -7.25
C GLN A 117 -9.96 1.82 -8.32
N LYS A 118 -9.22 2.39 -9.29
CA LYS A 118 -9.80 3.12 -10.43
C LYS A 118 -10.74 2.26 -11.28
N LYS A 119 -10.62 0.92 -11.27
CA LYS A 119 -11.50 0.03 -12.03
C LYS A 119 -12.97 0.21 -11.63
N TYR A 120 -13.25 0.52 -10.36
CA TYR A 120 -14.60 0.71 -9.86
C TYR A 120 -15.30 1.98 -10.41
N THR A 121 -14.56 2.93 -10.97
CA THR A 121 -15.15 4.13 -11.61
C THR A 121 -15.25 4.00 -13.12
N GLN A 122 -14.53 3.06 -13.73
CA GLN A 122 -14.50 2.86 -15.17
C GLN A 122 -15.37 1.67 -15.56
N ARG A 123 -16.68 1.89 -15.67
CA ARG A 123 -17.68 0.86 -16.01
C ARG A 123 -17.47 0.20 -17.40
N ASP A 124 -16.60 0.76 -18.24
CA ASP A 124 -16.36 0.33 -19.63
C ASP A 124 -14.92 -0.17 -19.94
N SER A 125 -14.05 -0.30 -18.94
CA SER A 125 -12.70 -0.84 -19.21
C SER A 125 -12.69 -2.33 -18.92
N THR A 126 -13.03 -3.15 -19.92
CA THR A 126 -12.74 -4.57 -19.89
C THR A 126 -11.28 -4.72 -19.46
N PRO A 127 -10.96 -5.37 -18.33
CA PRO A 127 -9.59 -5.81 -18.14
C PRO A 127 -9.31 -6.73 -19.33
N GLU A 128 -8.34 -6.39 -20.18
CA GLU A 128 -7.84 -7.34 -21.17
C GLU A 128 -7.56 -8.63 -20.42
N SER A 129 -8.37 -9.66 -20.68
CA SER A 129 -8.07 -10.98 -20.15
C SER A 129 -6.67 -11.31 -20.69
N PRO A 130 -5.74 -11.77 -19.84
CA PRO A 130 -4.46 -12.20 -20.33
C PRO A 130 -4.75 -13.34 -21.29
N SER A 131 -4.60 -13.07 -22.60
CA SER A 131 -4.77 -14.06 -23.65
C SER A 131 -4.06 -15.34 -23.22
N ASP A 132 -4.77 -16.47 -23.26
CA ASP A 132 -4.21 -17.80 -23.08
C ASP A 132 -3.08 -17.98 -24.09
N SER A 133 -1.87 -17.63 -23.65
CA SER A 133 -0.66 -17.72 -24.44
C SER A 133 0.16 -18.87 -23.90
N LYS A 134 0.53 -19.71 -24.87
CA LYS A 134 1.09 -21.06 -24.75
C LYS A 134 2.17 -21.18 -23.69
N LYS A 135 2.24 -22.36 -23.06
CA LYS A 135 3.30 -22.77 -22.12
C LYS A 135 4.70 -22.49 -22.72
N GLY A 136 5.51 -21.66 -22.04
CA GLY A 136 6.97 -21.73 -22.17
C GLY A 136 7.76 -20.51 -21.67
N GLY A 137 8.43 -20.62 -20.52
CA GLY A 137 9.53 -19.73 -20.12
C GLY A 137 9.40 -19.04 -18.75
N LEU A 138 10.55 -18.69 -18.15
CA LEU A 138 10.63 -17.94 -16.88
C LEU A 138 10.00 -16.54 -16.98
N ILE A 139 10.08 -15.91 -18.16
CA ILE A 139 9.53 -14.58 -18.42
C ILE A 139 7.99 -14.61 -18.39
N ASP A 140 7.36 -15.63 -18.98
CA ASP A 140 5.91 -15.77 -18.94
C ASP A 140 5.41 -16.18 -17.55
N ARG A 141 6.19 -16.99 -16.81
CA ARG A 141 5.91 -17.23 -15.38
C ARG A 141 5.95 -15.92 -14.59
N PHE A 142 6.95 -15.05 -14.82
CA PHE A 142 7.04 -13.75 -14.17
C PHE A 142 5.89 -12.81 -14.56
N ARG A 143 5.49 -12.77 -15.84
CA ARG A 143 4.34 -11.98 -16.31
C ARG A 143 3.01 -12.39 -15.69
N ARG A 144 2.85 -13.66 -15.30
CA ARG A 144 1.64 -14.17 -14.62
C ARG A 144 1.59 -13.90 -13.12
N LEU A 145 2.68 -13.46 -12.49
CA LEU A 145 2.68 -13.18 -11.05
C LEU A 145 1.82 -11.96 -10.72
N ASP A 146 1.15 -12.00 -9.57
CA ASP A 146 0.49 -10.82 -9.00
C ASP A 146 1.49 -9.70 -8.77
N TYR A 147 1.01 -8.45 -8.81
CA TYR A 147 1.87 -7.27 -8.70
C TYR A 147 2.76 -7.29 -7.45
N SER A 148 2.21 -7.68 -6.30
CA SER A 148 2.95 -7.79 -5.04
C SER A 148 4.14 -8.75 -5.15
N LYS A 149 3.96 -9.91 -5.81
CA LYS A 149 5.02 -10.91 -6.01
C LYS A 149 6.04 -10.44 -7.02
N LYS A 150 5.58 -9.87 -8.14
CA LYS A 150 6.47 -9.26 -9.14
C LYS A 150 7.40 -8.24 -8.47
N MET A 151 6.83 -7.39 -7.62
CA MET A 151 7.58 -6.40 -6.86
C MET A 151 8.58 -7.04 -5.90
N ILE A 152 8.17 -8.02 -5.09
CA ILE A 152 9.08 -8.73 -4.17
C ILE A 152 10.22 -9.41 -4.93
N VAL A 153 9.92 -10.07 -6.06
CA VAL A 153 10.93 -10.73 -6.89
C VAL A 153 11.89 -9.72 -7.52
N VAL A 154 11.40 -8.60 -8.07
CA VAL A 154 12.24 -7.57 -8.69
C VAL A 154 13.13 -6.87 -7.66
N VAL A 155 12.55 -6.49 -6.52
CA VAL A 155 13.28 -5.82 -5.44
C VAL A 155 14.29 -6.78 -4.82
N GLY A 156 13.88 -8.03 -4.54
CA GLY A 156 14.77 -9.07 -4.02
C GLY A 156 15.92 -9.37 -4.98
N PHE A 157 15.65 -9.48 -6.28
CA PHE A 157 16.69 -9.63 -7.29
C PHE A 157 17.65 -8.41 -7.30
N GLY A 158 17.12 -7.19 -7.25
CA GLY A 158 17.94 -5.98 -7.16
C GLY A 158 18.82 -5.95 -5.90
N MET A 159 18.28 -6.37 -4.76
CA MET A 159 19.04 -6.51 -3.50
C MET A 159 20.15 -7.57 -3.62
N LEU A 160 19.89 -8.71 -4.26
CA LEU A 160 20.90 -9.74 -4.51
C LEU A 160 22.00 -9.24 -5.45
N VAL A 161 21.63 -8.53 -6.52
CA VAL A 161 22.60 -7.89 -7.43
C VAL A 161 23.45 -6.87 -6.67
N GLN A 162 22.85 -6.05 -5.81
CA GLN A 162 23.60 -5.10 -4.97
C GLN A 162 24.61 -5.83 -4.06
N ILE A 163 24.17 -6.85 -3.32
CA ILE A 163 25.05 -7.64 -2.44
C ILE A 163 26.19 -8.27 -3.24
N PHE A 164 25.87 -8.85 -4.41
CA PHE A 164 26.84 -9.43 -5.31
C PHE A 164 27.87 -8.40 -5.78
N LEU A 165 27.43 -7.23 -6.27
CA LEU A 165 28.33 -6.17 -6.73
C LEU A 165 29.20 -5.62 -5.60
N THR A 166 28.63 -5.35 -4.41
CA THR A 166 29.39 -4.90 -3.24
C THR A 166 30.45 -5.93 -2.84
N THR A 167 30.09 -7.21 -2.81
CA THR A 167 31.02 -8.31 -2.50
C THR A 167 32.10 -8.44 -3.57
N LEU A 168 31.73 -8.36 -4.85
CA LEU A 168 32.65 -8.42 -5.97
C LEU A 168 33.68 -7.28 -5.90
N MET A 169 33.24 -6.06 -5.60
CA MET A 169 34.14 -4.91 -5.45
C MET A 169 35.10 -5.10 -4.27
N TRP A 170 34.60 -5.61 -3.15
CA TRP A 170 35.44 -5.92 -1.99
C TRP A 170 36.53 -6.95 -2.34
N ILE A 171 36.18 -8.04 -3.02
CA ILE A 171 37.12 -9.10 -3.43
C ILE A 171 38.15 -8.59 -4.44
N ILE A 172 37.71 -7.80 -5.44
CA ILE A 172 38.58 -7.36 -6.54
C ILE A 172 39.55 -6.28 -6.08
N SER A 173 39.15 -5.37 -5.18
CA SER A 173 40.05 -4.28 -4.81
C SER A 173 41.12 -4.75 -3.82
N ARG A 174 42.38 -4.55 -4.19
CA ARG A 174 43.54 -4.71 -3.32
C ARG A 174 43.55 -3.71 -2.14
N LYS A 175 42.61 -2.76 -2.12
CA LYS A 175 42.42 -1.83 -1.00
C LYS A 175 42.15 -2.54 0.32
N TRP A 176 41.41 -3.65 0.31
CA TRP A 176 41.03 -4.39 1.53
C TRP A 176 41.85 -5.68 1.73
N HIS A 177 42.79 -5.98 0.84
CA HIS A 177 43.53 -7.23 0.83
C HIS A 177 45.03 -6.98 0.64
N GLY A 178 45.86 -7.46 1.57
CA GLY A 178 47.31 -7.27 1.50
C GLY A 178 48.02 -8.09 0.41
N SER A 179 47.45 -9.24 0.00
CA SER A 179 48.12 -10.21 -0.86
C SER A 179 47.56 -10.28 -2.29
N TRP A 180 46.26 -10.09 -2.50
CA TRP A 180 45.61 -10.22 -3.82
C TRP A 180 44.74 -9.02 -4.18
N GLY A 181 44.21 -8.99 -5.39
CA GLY A 181 43.36 -7.92 -5.93
C GLY A 181 43.94 -7.29 -7.19
N ALA A 182 43.16 -6.42 -7.82
CA ALA A 182 43.51 -5.73 -9.05
C ALA A 182 44.75 -4.83 -8.85
N PRO A 183 45.76 -4.89 -9.74
CA PRO A 183 46.87 -3.95 -9.72
C PRO A 183 46.39 -2.50 -9.87
N GLY A 184 46.93 -1.59 -9.06
CA GLY A 184 46.58 -0.17 -9.10
C GLY A 184 45.46 0.28 -8.14
N THR A 185 44.84 -0.64 -7.38
CA THR A 185 43.83 -0.28 -6.37
C THR A 185 44.32 -0.41 -4.92
N GLY A 186 45.61 -0.72 -4.74
CA GLY A 186 46.23 -0.85 -3.42
C GLY A 186 46.44 0.50 -2.75
N VAL A 187 46.40 0.50 -1.42
CA VAL A 187 46.68 1.68 -0.59
C VAL A 187 48.02 1.50 0.09
N HIS A 188 48.78 2.59 0.23
CA HIS A 188 50.11 2.60 0.83
C HIS A 188 50.20 3.72 1.88
N GLY A 189 51.13 3.60 2.83
CA GLY A 189 51.32 4.57 3.91
C GLY A 189 51.07 3.98 5.30
N THR A 190 50.90 4.84 6.29
CA THR A 190 50.56 4.47 7.67
C THR A 190 49.18 3.81 7.75
N PRO A 191 48.86 3.05 8.82
CA PRO A 191 47.54 2.43 8.98
C PRO A 191 46.37 3.43 8.91
N MET A 192 46.57 4.68 9.37
CA MET A 192 45.55 5.72 9.34
C MET A 192 45.42 6.40 7.97
N GLU A 193 46.52 6.57 7.23
CA GLU A 193 46.48 7.00 5.82
C GLU A 193 45.76 5.96 4.95
N GLN A 194 46.10 4.69 5.12
CA GLN A 194 45.43 3.60 4.39
C GLN A 194 43.93 3.59 4.68
N LYS A 195 43.54 3.79 5.95
CA LYS A 195 42.14 3.88 6.37
C LYS A 195 41.43 5.12 5.83
N ALA A 196 42.11 6.27 5.80
CA ALA A 196 41.55 7.50 5.25
C ALA A 196 41.19 7.32 3.76
N GLU A 197 42.10 6.71 3.01
CA GLU A 197 41.93 6.36 1.61
C GLU A 197 40.92 5.22 1.40
N MET A 198 40.79 4.27 2.35
CA MET A 198 39.79 3.19 2.28
C MET A 198 38.37 3.71 2.12
N GLY A 199 38.03 4.82 2.79
CA GLY A 199 36.71 5.45 2.70
C GLY A 199 36.36 6.05 1.34
N ARG A 200 37.31 6.18 0.40
CA ARG A 200 37.09 6.94 -0.86
C ARG A 200 37.60 6.21 -2.08
N GLY A 201 36.87 6.21 -3.19
CA GLY A 201 37.37 5.58 -4.41
C GLY A 201 36.30 5.19 -5.41
N TRP A 202 36.74 4.55 -6.49
CA TRP A 202 35.86 4.11 -7.56
C TRP A 202 35.00 2.90 -7.13
N GLU A 203 35.39 2.18 -6.08
CA GLU A 203 34.69 0.98 -5.61
C GLU A 203 33.26 1.25 -5.12
N TRP A 204 32.94 2.52 -4.85
CA TRP A 204 31.61 2.99 -4.46
C TRP A 204 30.62 3.13 -5.63
N TRP A 205 31.08 2.92 -6.88
CA TRP A 205 30.24 3.12 -8.07
C TRP A 205 28.91 2.36 -8.05
N PRO A 206 28.77 1.12 -7.52
CA PRO A 206 27.48 0.43 -7.52
C PRO A 206 26.44 1.20 -6.70
N THR A 207 26.84 1.67 -5.51
CA THR A 207 26.00 2.47 -4.62
C THR A 207 25.65 3.81 -5.25
N VAL A 208 26.62 4.49 -5.86
CA VAL A 208 26.41 5.79 -6.54
C VAL A 208 25.40 5.65 -7.69
N ILE A 209 25.59 4.67 -8.58
CA ILE A 209 24.71 4.44 -9.72
C ILE A 209 23.29 4.13 -9.25
N TRP A 210 23.15 3.27 -8.24
CA TRP A 210 21.85 2.89 -7.73
C TRP A 210 21.11 4.08 -7.11
N GLN A 211 21.81 4.89 -6.31
CA GLN A 211 21.22 6.11 -5.75
C GLN A 211 20.76 7.09 -6.84
N PHE A 212 21.59 7.34 -7.87
CA PHE A 212 21.19 8.19 -8.99
C PHE A 212 20.00 7.63 -9.75
N PHE A 213 19.99 6.32 -10.03
CA PHE A 213 18.88 5.66 -10.70
C PHE A 213 17.56 5.87 -9.92
N TRP A 214 17.57 5.70 -8.61
CA TRP A 214 16.36 5.90 -7.81
C TRP A 214 15.94 7.37 -7.69
N ALA A 215 16.87 8.25 -7.34
CA ALA A 215 16.56 9.65 -7.07
C ALA A 215 16.29 10.47 -8.34
N TRP A 216 16.96 10.16 -9.45
CA TRP A 216 16.92 10.99 -10.66
C TRP A 216 16.19 10.38 -11.85
N LEU A 217 15.92 9.06 -11.83
CA LEU A 217 15.07 8.43 -12.85
C LEU A 217 13.73 7.98 -12.26
N VAL A 218 13.75 7.15 -11.22
CA VAL A 218 12.52 6.55 -10.69
C VAL A 218 11.67 7.58 -9.94
N ALA A 219 12.26 8.40 -9.08
CA ALA A 219 11.51 9.38 -8.30
C ALA A 219 10.75 10.39 -9.19
N PRO A 220 11.32 10.98 -10.26
CA PRO A 220 10.57 11.80 -11.21
C PRO A 220 9.41 11.06 -11.89
N ILE A 221 9.60 9.78 -12.27
CA ILE A 221 8.53 8.97 -12.85
C ILE A 221 7.38 8.77 -11.85
N ILE A 222 7.69 8.52 -10.57
CA ILE A 222 6.69 8.37 -9.51
C ILE A 222 5.98 9.70 -9.23
N LEU A 223 6.71 10.83 -9.19
CA LEU A 223 6.13 12.16 -9.05
C LEU A 223 5.16 12.45 -10.19
N TRP A 224 5.53 12.12 -11.43
CA TRP A 224 4.68 12.31 -12.60
C TRP A 224 3.42 11.43 -12.53
N LYS A 225 3.57 10.15 -12.18
CA LYS A 225 2.42 9.23 -12.08
C LYS A 225 1.48 9.56 -10.91
N SER A 226 2.00 10.13 -9.82
CA SER A 226 1.21 10.46 -8.62
C SER A 226 0.51 11.81 -8.68
N ARG A 227 0.79 12.66 -9.68
CA ARG A 227 0.31 14.06 -9.73
C ARG A 227 -1.21 14.23 -9.65
N ASN A 228 -1.98 13.28 -10.18
CA ASN A 228 -3.44 13.35 -10.25
C ASN A 228 -4.15 12.50 -9.18
N ILE A 229 -3.40 11.87 -8.27
CA ILE A 229 -3.97 11.07 -7.19
C ILE A 229 -4.21 11.98 -5.99
N HIS A 230 -5.42 11.99 -5.43
CA HIS A 230 -5.77 12.87 -4.32
C HIS A 230 -6.23 12.05 -3.12
N ASP A 231 -5.32 11.32 -2.48
CA ASP A 231 -5.69 10.39 -1.43
C ASP A 231 -5.99 11.08 -0.08
N THR A 232 -6.92 10.52 0.69
CA THR A 232 -7.25 10.97 2.05
C THR A 232 -6.23 10.50 3.10
N HIS A 233 -5.25 9.70 2.71
CA HIS A 233 -4.34 8.97 3.59
C HIS A 233 -2.97 9.64 3.75
N GLY A 234 -2.71 10.76 3.09
CA GLY A 234 -1.41 11.43 3.07
C GLY A 234 -0.31 10.66 2.33
N TRP A 235 -0.63 9.57 1.63
CA TRP A 235 0.36 8.70 1.00
C TRP A 235 1.04 9.39 -0.21
N ARG A 236 0.30 10.18 -0.99
CA ARG A 236 0.89 11.03 -2.03
C ARG A 236 1.85 12.05 -1.42
N VAL A 237 1.43 12.75 -0.37
CA VAL A 237 2.27 13.78 0.29
C VAL A 237 3.57 13.17 0.78
N GLN A 238 3.50 12.02 1.46
CA GLN A 238 4.69 11.25 1.85
C GLN A 238 5.59 10.93 0.66
N THR A 239 5.01 10.40 -0.42
CA THR A 239 5.77 9.98 -1.61
C THR A 239 6.47 11.18 -2.26
N ILE A 240 5.78 12.31 -2.40
CA ILE A 240 6.35 13.54 -2.97
C ILE A 240 7.46 14.09 -2.08
N ALA A 241 7.21 14.21 -0.77
CA ALA A 241 8.18 14.75 0.17
C ALA A 241 9.46 13.90 0.24
N CYS A 242 9.33 12.57 0.24
CA CYS A 242 10.47 11.67 0.22
C CYS A 242 11.23 11.74 -1.11
N ALA A 243 10.53 11.83 -2.24
CA ALA A 243 11.15 11.95 -3.55
C ALA A 243 11.96 13.25 -3.68
N VAL A 244 11.37 14.39 -3.31
CA VAL A 244 12.04 15.70 -3.35
C VAL A 244 13.17 15.78 -2.32
N GLY A 245 12.93 15.27 -1.11
CA GLY A 245 13.92 15.22 -0.03
C GLY A 245 15.19 14.46 -0.41
N ASN A 246 15.10 13.45 -1.28
CA ASN A 246 16.24 12.64 -1.70
C ASN A 246 17.08 13.23 -2.85
N LEU A 247 16.59 14.24 -3.58
CA LEU A 247 17.26 14.74 -4.79
C LEU A 247 18.66 15.30 -4.53
N HIS A 248 18.85 15.95 -3.38
CA HIS A 248 20.13 16.56 -3.00
C HIS A 248 21.16 15.56 -2.47
N ALA A 249 20.73 14.36 -2.04
CA ALA A 249 21.53 13.42 -1.25
C ALA A 249 22.86 13.07 -1.93
N THR A 250 22.78 12.48 -3.13
CA THR A 250 23.95 12.00 -3.87
C THR A 250 24.81 13.12 -4.42
N PRO A 251 24.25 14.20 -5.03
CA PRO A 251 25.07 15.33 -5.47
C PRO A 251 25.85 15.97 -4.32
N MET A 252 25.20 16.23 -3.18
CA MET A 252 25.85 16.89 -2.04
C MET A 252 26.88 15.97 -1.37
N TRP A 253 26.60 14.67 -1.26
CA TRP A 253 27.59 13.70 -0.79
C TRP A 253 28.83 13.70 -1.69
N LEU A 254 28.69 13.58 -3.01
CA LEU A 254 29.83 13.59 -3.93
C LEU A 254 30.60 14.91 -3.89
N ILE A 255 29.92 16.06 -3.77
CA ILE A 255 30.57 17.36 -3.58
C ILE A 255 31.39 17.37 -2.29
N ALA A 256 30.80 16.92 -1.17
CA ALA A 256 31.47 16.89 0.12
C ALA A 256 32.68 15.94 0.14
N VAL A 257 32.62 14.83 -0.60
CA VAL A 257 33.76 13.94 -0.79
C VAL A 257 34.81 14.61 -1.67
N TYR A 258 34.50 14.99 -2.91
CA TYR A 258 35.52 15.29 -3.92
C TYR A 258 35.97 16.75 -4.00
N VAL A 259 35.23 17.71 -3.43
CA VAL A 259 35.58 19.14 -3.52
C VAL A 259 36.41 19.58 -2.31
N PRO A 260 37.68 20.03 -2.50
CA PRO A 260 38.56 20.40 -1.39
C PRO A 260 38.03 21.52 -0.48
N ALA A 261 37.23 22.45 -1.04
CA ALA A 261 36.64 23.54 -0.26
C ALA A 261 35.69 23.04 0.85
N MET A 262 35.15 21.83 0.73
CA MET A 262 34.26 21.22 1.73
C MET A 262 35.03 20.68 2.95
N GLU A 263 36.36 20.64 2.95
CA GLU A 263 37.15 20.10 4.07
C GLU A 263 36.83 20.81 5.40
N LYS A 264 36.64 22.13 5.37
CA LYS A 264 36.26 22.93 6.55
C LYS A 264 34.88 22.55 7.08
N VAL A 265 33.96 22.19 6.19
CA VAL A 265 32.61 21.74 6.54
C VAL A 265 32.68 20.32 7.11
N ASN A 266 33.48 19.46 6.50
CA ASN A 266 33.63 18.04 6.87
C ASN A 266 34.17 17.81 8.28
N GLN A 267 34.77 18.82 8.90
CA GLN A 267 35.17 18.78 10.32
C GLN A 267 33.97 18.75 11.28
N TYR A 268 32.83 19.29 10.85
CA TYR A 268 31.60 19.38 11.65
C TYR A 268 30.46 18.55 11.07
N TRP A 269 30.46 18.37 9.75
CA TRP A 269 29.41 17.71 8.99
C TRP A 269 30.00 16.71 8.00
N LEU A 270 29.93 15.42 8.31
CA LEU A 270 30.51 14.37 7.47
C LEU A 270 29.88 14.34 6.07
N PRO A 271 30.65 14.01 5.02
CA PRO A 271 30.10 13.83 3.68
C PRO A 271 28.81 12.96 3.61
N PRO A 272 28.73 11.77 4.23
CA PRO A 272 27.51 10.95 4.23
C PRO A 272 26.33 11.56 5.01
N GLN A 273 26.52 12.60 5.84
CA GLN A 273 25.41 13.24 6.53
C GLN A 273 24.45 13.97 5.59
N TRP A 274 24.89 14.32 4.36
CA TRP A 274 23.98 14.80 3.32
C TRP A 274 22.95 13.74 2.90
N ILE A 275 23.33 12.47 2.92
CA ILE A 275 22.39 11.35 2.73
C ILE A 275 21.52 11.20 3.98
N CYS A 276 22.10 11.35 5.17
CA CYS A 276 21.34 11.28 6.43
C CYS A 276 20.26 12.35 6.55
N LEU A 277 20.48 13.55 5.99
CA LEU A 277 19.45 14.60 5.92
C LEU A 277 18.25 14.13 5.11
N SER A 278 18.48 13.39 4.04
CA SER A 278 17.43 12.80 3.21
C SER A 278 16.68 11.69 3.95
N ILE A 279 17.42 10.81 4.66
CA ILE A 279 16.83 9.78 5.52
C ILE A 279 15.97 10.40 6.64
N TYR A 280 16.44 11.48 7.26
CA TYR A 280 15.71 12.20 8.29
C TYR A 280 14.35 12.72 7.76
N VAL A 281 14.35 13.31 6.56
CA VAL A 281 13.10 13.72 5.88
C VAL A 281 12.21 12.51 5.60
N MET A 282 12.78 11.42 5.10
CA MET A 282 12.03 10.18 4.87
C MET A 282 11.39 9.67 6.17
N GLU A 283 12.14 9.57 7.27
CA GLU A 283 11.64 9.14 8.58
C GLU A 283 10.50 10.04 9.08
N ILE A 284 10.61 11.36 8.90
CA ILE A 284 9.54 12.27 9.28
C ILE A 284 8.23 11.94 8.57
N PHE A 285 8.26 11.92 7.25
CA PHE A 285 7.06 11.74 6.44
C PHE A 285 6.54 10.32 6.45
N THR A 286 7.42 9.35 6.67
CA THR A 286 7.03 7.96 6.71
C THR A 286 6.45 7.57 8.06
N ILE A 287 6.94 8.11 9.17
CA ILE A 287 6.48 7.74 10.51
C ILE A 287 5.41 8.71 11.01
N PHE A 288 5.71 10.01 11.09
CA PHE A 288 4.82 10.94 11.77
C PHE A 288 3.57 11.26 10.97
N LEU A 289 3.63 11.26 9.64
CA LEU A 289 2.44 11.47 8.82
C LEU A 289 1.39 10.37 9.04
N PRO A 290 1.70 9.06 8.93
CA PRO A 290 0.72 8.03 9.29
C PRO A 290 0.33 8.04 10.77
N CYS A 291 1.21 8.42 11.71
CA CYS A 291 0.81 8.61 13.11
C CYS A 291 -0.29 9.67 13.23
N TYR A 292 -0.08 10.82 12.59
CA TYR A 292 -1.05 11.91 12.53
C TYR A 292 -2.37 11.45 11.88
N GLU A 293 -2.29 10.72 10.75
CA GLU A 293 -3.48 10.21 10.06
C GLU A 293 -4.28 9.22 10.91
N VAL A 294 -3.61 8.36 11.70
CA VAL A 294 -4.29 7.46 12.65
C VAL A 294 -5.02 8.25 13.74
N ILE A 295 -4.38 9.29 14.30
CA ILE A 295 -5.00 10.15 15.32
C ILE A 295 -6.20 10.89 14.73
N ARG A 296 -6.03 11.48 13.55
CA ARG A 296 -7.09 12.19 12.82
C ARG A 296 -8.27 11.28 12.51
N HIS A 297 -8.00 10.08 12.00
CA HIS A 297 -9.03 9.08 11.71
C HIS A 297 -9.80 8.66 12.97
N ARG A 298 -9.11 8.47 14.10
CA ARG A 298 -9.76 8.16 15.39
C ARG A 298 -10.64 9.29 15.88
N SER A 299 -10.15 10.52 15.81
CA SER A 299 -10.93 11.71 16.18
C SER A 299 -12.19 11.82 15.34
N LEU A 300 -12.07 11.71 14.01
CA LEU A 300 -13.21 11.79 13.10
C LEU A 300 -14.23 10.67 13.33
N ARG A 301 -13.77 9.43 13.53
CA ARG A 301 -14.65 8.30 13.82
C ARG A 301 -15.36 8.47 15.16
N LYS A 302 -14.66 8.97 16.19
CA LYS A 302 -15.27 9.24 17.49
C LYS A 302 -16.35 10.31 17.38
N GLU A 303 -16.03 11.44 16.74
CA GLU A 303 -16.99 12.52 16.48
C GLU A 303 -18.23 12.00 15.74
N THR A 304 -18.03 11.21 14.68
CA THR A 304 -19.13 10.60 13.92
C THR A 304 -20.01 9.71 14.80
N LEU A 305 -19.41 8.85 15.62
CA LEU A 305 -20.16 7.96 16.52
C LEU A 305 -20.91 8.75 17.60
N ASP A 306 -20.30 9.79 18.15
CA ASP A 306 -20.94 10.68 19.13
C ASP A 306 -22.13 11.41 18.49
N THR A 307 -22.00 11.89 17.26
CA THR A 307 -23.08 12.50 16.47
C THR A 307 -24.21 11.51 16.18
N ILE A 308 -23.90 10.27 15.78
CA ILE A 308 -24.91 9.23 15.56
C ILE A 308 -25.66 8.92 16.86
N ALA A 309 -24.93 8.77 17.98
CA ALA A 309 -25.54 8.47 19.28
C ALA A 309 -26.46 9.60 19.77
N GLN A 310 -26.05 10.86 19.58
CA GLN A 310 -26.87 12.03 19.92
C GLN A 310 -28.14 12.07 19.06
N TRP A 311 -28.02 11.81 17.76
CA TRP A 311 -29.16 11.74 16.86
C TRP A 311 -30.14 10.62 17.26
N GLU A 312 -29.64 9.41 17.55
CA GLU A 312 -30.46 8.28 18.00
C GLU A 312 -31.18 8.58 19.31
N PHE A 313 -30.50 9.23 20.27
CA PHE A 313 -31.11 9.64 21.54
C PHE A 313 -32.24 10.66 21.31
N LYS A 314 -31.99 11.70 20.52
CA LYS A 314 -32.96 12.75 20.21
C LYS A 314 -34.18 12.17 19.47
N ASN A 315 -33.97 11.20 18.59
CA ASN A 315 -35.04 10.53 17.86
C ASN A 315 -35.89 9.62 18.77
N LYS A 316 -35.26 8.88 19.69
CA LYS A 316 -35.97 8.07 20.70
C LYS A 316 -36.82 8.93 21.65
N VAL A 317 -36.31 10.09 22.06
CA VAL A 317 -37.03 11.02 22.96
C VAL A 317 -38.16 11.75 22.23
N SER A 318 -37.98 12.13 20.97
CA SER A 318 -38.95 12.93 20.22
C SER A 318 -40.02 12.11 19.48
N GLY A 319 -39.87 10.78 19.36
CA GLY A 319 -40.84 9.89 18.71
C GLY A 319 -41.17 10.19 17.24
N SER A 320 -40.32 10.94 16.53
CA SER A 320 -40.61 11.53 15.20
C SER A 320 -39.64 11.05 14.12
N GLU A 321 -39.45 9.74 14.03
CA GLU A 321 -38.52 9.07 13.11
C GLU A 321 -38.78 9.43 11.64
N ALA A 322 -40.04 9.46 11.21
CA ALA A 322 -40.40 9.76 9.82
C ALA A 322 -40.06 11.19 9.37
N LYS A 323 -40.21 12.21 10.25
CA LYS A 323 -39.81 13.60 9.91
C LYS A 323 -38.29 13.74 9.89
N SER A 324 -37.58 12.99 10.73
CA SER A 324 -36.12 13.00 10.82
C SER A 324 -35.46 12.38 9.58
N ILE A 325 -35.97 11.25 9.10
CA ILE A 325 -35.49 10.60 7.86
C ILE A 325 -35.69 11.51 6.65
N LYS A 326 -36.85 12.19 6.56
CA LYS A 326 -37.10 13.17 5.50
C LYS A 326 -36.14 14.37 5.55
N SER A 327 -35.72 14.78 6.76
CA SER A 327 -34.68 15.80 6.92
C SER A 327 -33.33 15.29 6.42
N ALA A 328 -32.93 14.07 6.81
CA ALA A 328 -31.67 13.46 6.38
C ALA A 328 -31.57 13.33 4.86
N SER A 329 -32.65 12.92 4.17
CA SER A 329 -32.68 12.80 2.71
C SER A 329 -32.59 14.14 1.99
N ILE A 330 -33.35 15.16 2.43
CA ILE A 330 -33.27 16.53 1.87
C ILE A 330 -31.84 17.08 2.01
N MET A 331 -31.20 16.83 3.14
CA MET A 331 -29.83 17.29 3.40
C MET A 331 -28.80 16.54 2.57
N ALA A 332 -28.97 15.23 2.40
CA ALA A 332 -28.15 14.44 1.49
C ALA A 332 -28.32 14.93 0.04
N GLU A 333 -29.53 15.26 -0.39
CA GLU A 333 -29.79 15.82 -1.72
C GLU A 333 -29.13 17.20 -1.91
N SER A 334 -29.15 18.04 -0.88
CA SER A 334 -28.44 19.33 -0.86
C SER A 334 -26.91 19.15 -0.97
N LEU A 335 -26.35 18.17 -0.24
CA LEU A 335 -24.93 17.80 -0.31
C LEU A 335 -24.54 17.36 -1.72
N MET A 336 -25.38 16.56 -2.38
CA MET A 336 -25.12 16.03 -3.72
C MET A 336 -25.30 17.09 -4.82
N SER A 337 -26.26 18.00 -4.66
CA SER A 337 -26.53 19.10 -5.61
C SER A 337 -25.58 20.29 -5.45
N ARG A 338 -24.66 20.27 -4.48
CA ARG A 338 -23.74 21.38 -4.15
C ARG A 338 -24.48 22.71 -3.93
N SER A 339 -25.69 22.65 -3.37
CA SER A 339 -26.54 23.82 -3.17
C SER A 339 -26.14 24.58 -1.89
N ASN A 340 -26.02 25.91 -1.99
CA ASN A 340 -25.48 26.82 -0.96
C ASN A 340 -26.30 26.97 0.33
N SER A 341 -27.34 26.14 0.55
CA SER A 341 -28.34 26.39 1.61
C SER A 341 -27.96 25.87 3.02
N VAL A 342 -26.73 25.39 3.26
CA VAL A 342 -26.42 24.65 4.51
C VAL A 342 -25.35 25.37 5.35
N LYS A 343 -25.77 26.31 6.19
CA LYS A 343 -24.93 27.02 7.18
C LYS A 343 -25.41 26.89 8.64
N THR A 344 -26.10 25.83 9.04
CA THR A 344 -26.54 25.65 10.44
C THR A 344 -25.84 24.47 11.12
N THR A 345 -25.44 24.62 12.38
CA THR A 345 -24.74 23.61 13.18
C THR A 345 -25.56 22.33 13.38
N ASP A 346 -26.90 22.46 13.47
CA ASP A 346 -27.88 21.35 13.51
C ASP A 346 -27.88 20.49 12.22
N SER A 347 -27.36 21.01 11.11
CA SER A 347 -27.31 20.29 9.83
C SER A 347 -26.28 19.15 9.81
N SER A 348 -25.28 19.22 10.68
CA SER A 348 -24.18 18.25 10.72
C SER A 348 -24.64 16.89 11.27
N GLU A 349 -25.56 16.91 12.25
CA GLU A 349 -26.10 15.70 12.88
C GLU A 349 -26.97 14.89 11.93
N SER A 350 -27.81 15.56 11.14
CA SER A 350 -28.75 14.92 10.20
C SER A 350 -28.05 14.22 9.03
N ILE A 351 -26.91 14.76 8.57
CA ILE A 351 -26.15 14.24 7.41
C ILE A 351 -25.33 12.99 7.76
N LEU A 352 -24.84 12.85 9.00
CA LEU A 352 -24.01 11.71 9.43
C LEU A 352 -24.85 10.50 9.90
N THR A 353 -26.05 10.32 9.35
CA THR A 353 -26.99 9.27 9.74
C THR A 353 -27.01 8.12 8.72
N MET A 354 -27.46 6.94 9.16
CA MET A 354 -27.66 5.79 8.27
C MET A 354 -28.67 6.10 7.15
N GLY A 355 -29.75 6.82 7.47
CA GLY A 355 -30.77 7.18 6.48
C GLY A 355 -30.24 8.11 5.37
N ALA A 356 -29.34 9.05 5.69
CA ALA A 356 -28.68 9.89 4.68
C ALA A 356 -27.78 9.05 3.75
N LEU A 357 -27.04 8.09 4.30
CA LEU A 357 -26.19 7.19 3.52
C LEU A 357 -27.02 6.30 2.58
N GLU A 358 -28.09 5.67 3.10
CA GLU A 358 -28.98 4.82 2.29
C GLU A 358 -29.65 5.61 1.17
N TYR A 359 -30.08 6.85 1.44
CA TYR A 359 -30.63 7.73 0.40
C TYR A 359 -29.64 7.98 -0.74
N VAL A 360 -28.36 8.24 -0.43
CA VAL A 360 -27.32 8.43 -1.46
C VAL A 360 -27.06 7.13 -2.22
N LEU A 361 -26.96 5.99 -1.52
CA LEU A 361 -26.74 4.70 -2.16
C LEU A 361 -27.88 4.33 -3.13
N GLU A 362 -29.13 4.64 -2.80
CA GLU A 362 -30.30 4.33 -3.63
C GLU A 362 -30.45 5.27 -4.83
N ARG A 363 -30.22 6.58 -4.66
CA ARG A 363 -30.50 7.56 -5.73
C ARG A 363 -29.28 7.94 -6.56
N HIS A 364 -28.14 8.18 -5.93
CA HIS A 364 -26.96 8.74 -6.58
C HIS A 364 -25.65 8.14 -6.00
N PRO A 365 -25.39 6.84 -6.19
CA PRO A 365 -24.20 6.21 -5.63
C PRO A 365 -22.90 6.64 -6.30
N THR A 366 -22.93 7.15 -7.53
CA THR A 366 -21.74 7.42 -8.36
C THR A 366 -20.72 8.36 -7.70
N PRO A 367 -21.08 9.53 -7.14
CA PRO A 367 -20.08 10.41 -6.53
C PRO A 367 -19.46 9.82 -5.25
N LEU A 368 -20.23 9.02 -4.51
CA LEU A 368 -19.70 8.30 -3.34
C LEU A 368 -18.76 7.17 -3.79
N LEU A 369 -19.09 6.45 -4.86
CA LEU A 369 -18.24 5.43 -5.46
C LEU A 369 -16.92 6.03 -5.99
N GLU A 370 -16.99 7.13 -6.73
CA GLU A 370 -15.81 7.84 -7.25
C GLU A 370 -14.91 8.34 -6.12
N PHE A 371 -15.50 8.93 -5.08
CA PHE A 371 -14.74 9.34 -3.90
C PHE A 371 -14.07 8.13 -3.22
N SER A 372 -14.83 7.06 -3.01
CA SER A 372 -14.35 5.86 -2.33
C SER A 372 -13.22 5.19 -3.11
N ALA A 373 -13.32 5.13 -4.44
CA ALA A 373 -12.31 4.54 -5.31
C ALA A 373 -11.07 5.42 -5.49
N LEU A 374 -11.23 6.72 -5.76
CA LEU A 374 -10.12 7.59 -6.18
C LEU A 374 -9.41 8.28 -5.02
N HIS A 375 -10.08 8.46 -3.88
CA HIS A 375 -9.57 9.21 -2.74
C HIS A 375 -9.39 8.33 -1.50
N ASP A 376 -10.40 7.53 -1.16
CA ASP A 376 -10.41 6.72 0.07
C ASP A 376 -9.89 5.28 -0.12
N PHE A 377 -9.66 4.84 -1.36
CA PHE A 377 -9.24 3.47 -1.72
C PHE A 377 -10.09 2.37 -1.04
N SER A 378 -11.39 2.59 -0.98
CA SER A 378 -12.41 1.74 -0.36
C SER A 378 -13.60 1.50 -1.29
N GLY A 379 -13.38 1.64 -2.61
CA GLY A 379 -14.40 1.55 -3.66
C GLY A 379 -15.12 0.21 -3.70
N GLU A 380 -14.44 -0.88 -3.28
CA GLU A 380 -15.01 -2.22 -3.18
C GLU A 380 -16.26 -2.27 -2.30
N ASN A 381 -16.32 -1.45 -1.24
CA ASN A 381 -17.46 -1.44 -0.33
C ASN A 381 -18.71 -0.84 -1.00
N ILE A 382 -18.55 0.26 -1.75
CA ILE A 382 -19.68 0.90 -2.45
C ILE A 382 -20.08 0.08 -3.68
N ALA A 383 -19.11 -0.50 -4.40
CA ALA A 383 -19.35 -1.39 -5.53
C ALA A 383 -20.11 -2.66 -5.09
N PHE A 384 -19.75 -3.25 -3.95
CA PHE A 384 -20.50 -4.37 -3.36
C PHE A 384 -21.94 -3.97 -3.02
N LEU A 385 -22.14 -2.85 -2.30
CA LEU A 385 -23.49 -2.40 -1.91
C LEU A 385 -24.38 -2.12 -3.12
N THR A 386 -23.84 -1.49 -4.16
CA THR A 386 -24.58 -1.23 -5.41
C THR A 386 -24.88 -2.51 -6.18
N SER A 387 -23.94 -3.46 -6.25
CA SER A 387 -24.15 -4.77 -6.89
C SER A 387 -25.20 -5.62 -6.17
N VAL A 388 -25.20 -5.61 -4.83
CA VAL A 388 -26.23 -6.30 -4.02
C VAL A 388 -27.60 -5.64 -4.21
N ALA A 389 -27.68 -4.31 -4.28
CA ALA A 389 -28.93 -3.61 -4.55
C ALA A 389 -29.47 -3.88 -5.96
N GLU A 390 -28.60 -3.94 -6.97
CA GLU A 390 -28.94 -4.32 -8.35
C GLU A 390 -29.42 -5.78 -8.41
N TRP A 391 -28.71 -6.69 -7.74
CA TRP A 391 -29.11 -8.09 -7.62
C TRP A 391 -30.49 -8.25 -6.97
N LYS A 392 -30.75 -7.55 -5.85
CA LYS A 392 -32.06 -7.57 -5.18
C LYS A 392 -33.19 -6.95 -6.01
N SER A 393 -32.91 -5.87 -6.76
CA SER A 393 -33.91 -5.17 -7.57
C SER A 393 -34.18 -5.83 -8.93
N SER A 394 -33.27 -6.68 -9.42
CA SER A 394 -33.45 -7.46 -10.65
C SER A 394 -34.54 -8.55 -10.56
N LEU A 395 -35.23 -8.65 -9.42
CA LEU A 395 -36.30 -9.60 -9.17
C LEU A 395 -37.62 -9.22 -9.89
N PRO A 396 -38.21 -10.08 -10.73
CA PRO A 396 -39.59 -9.91 -11.16
C PRO A 396 -40.54 -10.18 -9.98
N LYS A 397 -41.44 -9.24 -9.66
CA LYS A 397 -42.52 -9.41 -8.66
C LYS A 397 -43.44 -10.63 -8.93
N ALA A 398 -43.33 -11.24 -10.11
CA ALA A 398 -44.13 -12.37 -10.57
C ALA A 398 -43.81 -13.72 -9.91
N VAL A 399 -42.71 -13.84 -9.14
CA VAL A 399 -42.38 -15.08 -8.39
C VAL A 399 -43.34 -15.31 -7.21
N TYR A 400 -44.02 -14.26 -6.72
CA TYR A 400 -44.97 -14.36 -5.61
C TYR A 400 -46.43 -14.56 -6.04
N SER A 401 -46.76 -14.43 -7.33
CA SER A 401 -48.14 -14.53 -7.81
C SER A 401 -48.30 -15.62 -8.85
N THR A 402 -49.07 -16.64 -8.47
CA THR A 402 -49.75 -17.65 -9.31
C THR A 402 -48.88 -18.70 -10.03
N THR A 403 -48.86 -19.90 -9.43
CA THR A 403 -48.61 -21.25 -10.03
C THR A 403 -47.49 -21.35 -11.07
N PRO A 404 -46.27 -21.74 -10.66
CA PRO A 404 -45.17 -21.94 -11.60
C PRO A 404 -45.22 -23.31 -12.30
N ARG A 405 -44.98 -23.32 -13.62
CA ARG A 405 -44.38 -24.49 -14.31
C ARG A 405 -42.95 -24.65 -13.78
N GLY A 406 -42.62 -25.83 -13.27
CA GLY A 406 -41.40 -26.09 -12.48
C GLY A 406 -40.07 -25.76 -13.16
N ASP A 407 -40.00 -25.70 -14.49
CA ASP A 407 -38.73 -25.49 -15.21
C ASP A 407 -38.31 -24.01 -15.27
N ASN A 408 -39.25 -23.09 -15.48
CA ASN A 408 -38.94 -21.64 -15.55
C ASN A 408 -38.46 -21.08 -14.20
N VAL A 409 -38.95 -21.61 -13.07
CA VAL A 409 -38.52 -21.17 -11.73
C VAL A 409 -37.12 -21.65 -11.42
N LYS A 410 -36.76 -22.87 -11.83
CA LYS A 410 -35.39 -23.39 -11.64
C LYS A 410 -34.37 -22.59 -12.43
N GLU A 411 -34.70 -22.19 -13.66
CA GLU A 411 -33.83 -21.35 -14.49
C GLU A 411 -33.63 -19.96 -13.88
N LEU A 412 -34.70 -19.32 -13.39
CA LEU A 412 -34.61 -18.03 -12.70
C LEU A 412 -33.79 -18.09 -11.39
N ILE A 413 -33.96 -19.15 -10.58
CA ILE A 413 -33.15 -19.36 -9.37
C ILE A 413 -31.68 -19.55 -9.74
N ARG A 414 -31.38 -20.28 -10.81
CA ARG A 414 -30.01 -20.49 -11.29
C ARG A 414 -29.39 -19.21 -11.82
N GLU A 415 -30.11 -18.39 -12.57
CA GLU A 415 -29.61 -17.08 -13.01
C GLU A 415 -29.29 -16.20 -11.79
N ARG A 416 -30.18 -16.17 -10.80
CA ARG A 416 -29.98 -15.42 -9.55
C ARG A 416 -28.77 -15.92 -8.77
N PHE A 417 -28.59 -17.23 -8.70
CA PHE A 417 -27.44 -17.85 -8.07
C PHE A 417 -26.15 -17.48 -8.78
N ASN A 418 -26.14 -17.48 -10.12
CA ASN A 418 -24.96 -17.09 -10.90
C ASN A 418 -24.58 -15.62 -10.69
N ARG A 419 -25.55 -14.71 -10.64
CA ARG A 419 -25.28 -13.30 -10.30
C ARG A 419 -24.75 -13.14 -8.87
N ALA A 420 -25.32 -13.86 -7.90
CA ALA A 420 -24.83 -13.88 -6.52
C ALA A 420 -23.41 -14.48 -6.42
N LEU A 421 -23.14 -15.53 -7.19
CA LEU A 421 -21.83 -16.17 -7.28
C LEU A 421 -20.77 -15.21 -7.83
N HIS A 422 -21.13 -14.39 -8.82
CA HIS A 422 -20.24 -13.35 -9.33
C HIS A 422 -19.94 -12.28 -8.27
N ILE A 423 -20.94 -11.80 -7.54
CA ILE A 423 -20.75 -10.86 -6.43
C ILE A 423 -19.83 -11.46 -5.36
N TYR A 424 -20.02 -12.73 -5.00
CA TYR A 424 -19.15 -13.42 -4.07
C TYR A 424 -17.70 -13.49 -4.60
N ALA A 425 -17.51 -13.90 -5.85
CA ALA A 425 -16.19 -14.03 -6.46
C ALA A 425 -15.46 -12.68 -6.55
N GLU A 426 -16.16 -11.60 -6.89
CA GLU A 426 -15.57 -10.28 -7.11
C GLU A 426 -15.28 -9.51 -5.81
N PHE A 427 -16.15 -9.62 -4.81
CA PHE A 427 -16.11 -8.77 -3.61
C PHE A 427 -15.86 -9.51 -2.31
N VAL A 428 -16.19 -10.80 -2.19
CA VAL A 428 -16.17 -11.52 -0.91
C VAL A 428 -15.03 -12.53 -0.83
N SER A 429 -14.81 -13.30 -1.90
CA SER A 429 -13.85 -14.40 -1.91
C SER A 429 -12.43 -13.89 -1.63
N VAL A 430 -11.81 -14.43 -0.57
CA VAL A 430 -10.42 -14.12 -0.21
C VAL A 430 -9.42 -14.52 -1.31
N ARG A 431 -9.81 -15.46 -2.18
CA ARG A 431 -8.97 -16.05 -3.22
C ARG A 431 -9.11 -15.37 -4.58
N HIS A 432 -10.30 -14.87 -4.87
CA HIS A 432 -10.65 -14.36 -6.20
C HIS A 432 -10.81 -12.83 -6.23
N ALA A 433 -11.23 -12.21 -5.14
CA ALA A 433 -11.40 -10.76 -5.07
C ALA A 433 -10.04 -10.05 -4.99
N ASP A 434 -9.83 -9.02 -5.82
CA ASP A 434 -8.65 -8.15 -5.71
C ASP A 434 -8.65 -7.34 -4.40
N PHE A 435 -9.85 -6.95 -3.96
CA PHE A 435 -10.11 -6.21 -2.72
C PHE A 435 -11.32 -6.83 -2.02
N PRO A 436 -11.13 -7.90 -1.22
CA PRO A 436 -12.22 -8.50 -0.49
C PRO A 436 -12.77 -7.54 0.57
N ILE A 437 -14.09 -7.45 0.68
CA ILE A 437 -14.79 -6.62 1.67
C ILE A 437 -14.46 -7.10 3.09
N ASN A 438 -14.39 -6.16 4.02
CA ASN A 438 -14.00 -6.46 5.39
C ASN A 438 -15.22 -6.85 6.25
N ILE A 439 -15.62 -8.12 6.15
CA ILE A 439 -16.69 -8.75 6.95
C ILE A 439 -16.12 -9.64 8.07
N SER A 440 -16.97 -10.04 9.02
CA SER A 440 -16.57 -10.92 10.11
C SER A 440 -16.27 -12.34 9.62
N SER A 441 -15.44 -13.09 10.34
CA SER A 441 -15.12 -14.48 9.97
C SER A 441 -16.34 -15.40 10.03
N GLN A 442 -17.39 -15.04 10.77
CA GLN A 442 -18.64 -15.79 10.81
C GLN A 442 -19.44 -15.56 9.52
N GLU A 443 -19.66 -14.31 9.13
CA GLU A 443 -20.32 -13.94 7.87
C GLU A 443 -19.58 -14.53 6.66
N LEU A 444 -18.25 -14.46 6.66
CA LEU A 444 -17.42 -15.02 5.59
C LEU A 444 -17.62 -16.54 5.46
N LYS A 445 -17.58 -17.28 6.58
CA LYS A 445 -17.78 -18.73 6.56
C LYS A 445 -19.16 -19.13 6.03
N THR A 446 -20.20 -18.39 6.40
CA THR A 446 -21.55 -18.62 5.87
C THR A 446 -21.58 -18.48 4.36
N LEU A 447 -20.96 -17.43 3.81
CA LEU A 447 -20.88 -17.21 2.37
C LEU A 447 -19.96 -18.23 1.67
N GLU A 448 -18.84 -18.62 2.29
CA GLU A 448 -17.94 -19.68 1.79
C GLU A 448 -18.66 -21.02 1.67
N ASN A 449 -19.46 -21.42 2.66
CA ASN A 449 -20.21 -22.68 2.61
C ASN A 449 -21.14 -22.77 1.39
N ILE A 450 -21.71 -21.64 0.96
CA ILE A 450 -22.66 -21.57 -0.15
C ILE A 450 -21.94 -21.45 -1.50
N PHE A 451 -20.93 -20.57 -1.59
CA PHE A 451 -20.39 -20.12 -2.88
C PHE A 451 -18.98 -20.62 -3.19
N GLU A 452 -18.18 -21.07 -2.22
CA GLU A 452 -16.75 -21.40 -2.46
C GLU A 452 -16.58 -22.55 -3.47
N ILE A 453 -17.34 -23.64 -3.32
CA ILE A 453 -17.26 -24.79 -4.23
C ILE A 453 -17.69 -24.40 -5.66
N PRO A 454 -18.87 -23.78 -5.87
CA PRO A 454 -19.26 -23.26 -7.17
C PRO A 454 -18.25 -22.27 -7.76
N THR A 455 -17.66 -21.40 -6.93
CA THR A 455 -16.67 -20.41 -7.39
C THR A 455 -15.42 -21.10 -7.91
N ARG A 456 -14.92 -22.13 -7.20
CA ARG A 456 -13.76 -22.92 -7.63
C ARG A 456 -14.02 -23.67 -8.94
N ILE A 457 -15.24 -24.16 -9.15
CA ILE A 457 -15.62 -24.82 -10.41
C ILE A 457 -15.61 -23.83 -11.57
N MET A 458 -16.09 -22.60 -11.34
CA MET A 458 -16.25 -21.57 -12.38
C MET A 458 -14.96 -20.83 -12.72
N TYR A 459 -14.20 -20.42 -11.71
CA TYR A 459 -13.04 -19.56 -11.85
C TYR A 459 -11.71 -20.33 -11.67
N GLY A 460 -11.78 -21.64 -11.45
CA GLY A 460 -10.64 -22.52 -11.20
C GLY A 460 -10.09 -22.41 -9.79
N GLU A 461 -9.16 -23.31 -9.45
CA GLU A 461 -8.50 -23.32 -8.15
C GLU A 461 -7.40 -22.24 -8.08
N LYS A 462 -7.69 -21.12 -7.42
CA LYS A 462 -6.69 -20.10 -7.08
C LYS A 462 -6.35 -20.17 -5.58
N ARG A 463 -5.07 -20.46 -5.29
CA ARG A 463 -4.27 -20.33 -4.04
C ARG A 463 -4.95 -20.39 -2.65
N GLU A 464 -4.31 -21.09 -1.71
CA GLU A 464 -4.51 -20.91 -0.26
C GLU A 464 -3.95 -19.54 0.20
N VAL A 465 -4.77 -18.73 0.87
CA VAL A 465 -4.39 -17.41 1.44
C VAL A 465 -4.94 -17.33 2.87
N ASP A 466 -4.17 -16.75 3.80
CA ASP A 466 -4.59 -16.51 5.18
C ASP A 466 -5.72 -15.46 5.26
N VAL A 467 -6.89 -15.92 5.72
CA VAL A 467 -8.14 -15.14 5.90
C VAL A 467 -7.94 -13.91 6.77
N THR A 468 -7.00 -13.94 7.73
CA THR A 468 -6.80 -12.82 8.65
C THR A 468 -5.93 -11.71 8.08
N THR A 469 -5.15 -11.98 7.03
CA THR A 469 -4.26 -11.01 6.39
C THR A 469 -4.16 -11.17 4.87
N PRO A 470 -5.25 -10.92 4.10
CA PRO A 470 -5.25 -11.08 2.64
C PRO A 470 -4.19 -10.23 1.89
N PHE A 471 -3.63 -9.20 2.55
CA PHE A 471 -2.59 -8.33 1.99
C PHE A 471 -1.19 -8.52 2.60
N VAL A 472 -1.01 -9.46 3.54
CA VAL A 472 0.28 -9.77 4.16
C VAL A 472 0.63 -11.20 3.76
N GLU A 473 1.36 -11.36 2.66
CA GLU A 473 1.96 -12.65 2.34
C GLU A 473 3.01 -12.98 3.42
N SER A 474 2.77 -14.04 4.18
CA SER A 474 3.76 -14.59 5.11
C SER A 474 4.88 -15.25 4.29
N PRO A 475 6.16 -14.86 4.45
CA PRO A 475 7.25 -15.27 3.56
C PRO A 475 7.73 -16.73 3.73
N LEU A 476 7.02 -17.57 4.51
CA LEU A 476 7.51 -18.88 4.97
C LEU A 476 6.86 -20.11 4.34
N SER A 477 5.95 -19.97 3.36
CA SER A 477 5.41 -21.13 2.62
C SER A 477 5.96 -21.16 1.19
N ALA A 478 7.21 -21.60 1.07
CA ALA A 478 7.78 -22.07 -0.19
C ALA A 478 7.94 -23.59 -0.09
N THR A 479 6.83 -24.32 -0.01
CA THR A 479 6.86 -25.77 -0.19
C THR A 479 6.78 -26.05 -1.68
N PHE A 480 7.84 -26.67 -2.21
CA PHE A 480 7.93 -27.18 -3.58
C PHE A 480 6.71 -28.04 -3.93
N PRO A 481 6.15 -27.95 -5.16
CA PRO A 481 5.14 -28.90 -5.59
C PRO A 481 5.78 -30.31 -5.74
N PRO A 482 5.09 -31.39 -5.33
CA PRO A 482 5.58 -32.73 -5.56
C PRO A 482 5.54 -33.03 -7.06
N GLU A 483 6.64 -33.57 -7.58
CA GLU A 483 6.70 -34.17 -8.91
C GLU A 483 5.76 -35.38 -8.96
N GLY A 484 4.77 -35.30 -9.86
CA GLY A 484 3.86 -36.40 -10.16
C GLY A 484 3.83 -36.58 -11.67
N GLU A 485 4.64 -37.53 -12.15
CA GLU A 485 4.53 -38.12 -13.47
C GLU A 485 3.18 -38.86 -13.59
N GLY A 486 2.53 -38.73 -14.75
CA GLY A 486 1.25 -39.37 -15.03
C GLY A 486 0.79 -39.05 -16.44
N GLU A 487 1.33 -39.80 -17.41
CA GLU A 487 0.80 -39.89 -18.76
C GLU A 487 -0.65 -40.36 -18.74
N GLY A 488 -1.51 -39.67 -19.47
CA GLY A 488 -2.92 -40.01 -19.64
C GLY A 488 -3.44 -39.41 -20.94
N SER A 489 -3.44 -40.26 -21.97
CA SER A 489 -3.95 -40.02 -23.30
C SER A 489 -5.47 -39.91 -23.34
N ASP A 490 -5.93 -39.25 -24.40
CA ASP A 490 -7.22 -39.40 -25.08
C ASP A 490 -8.41 -38.47 -24.75
N SER A 491 -8.65 -37.63 -25.77
CA SER A 491 -9.93 -37.42 -26.45
C SER A 491 -11.10 -36.91 -25.64
N GLU A 492 -11.49 -35.66 -25.92
CA GLU A 492 -12.87 -35.41 -26.32
C GLU A 492 -13.02 -34.14 -27.18
N LYS A 493 -13.80 -34.30 -28.25
CA LYS A 493 -14.07 -33.35 -29.34
C LYS A 493 -14.82 -32.11 -28.83
N THR A 494 -14.25 -30.92 -29.00
CA THR A 494 -15.02 -29.68 -28.89
C THR A 494 -15.63 -29.30 -30.24
N ILE A 495 -16.96 -29.35 -30.28
CA ILE A 495 -17.79 -28.85 -31.38
C ILE A 495 -17.60 -27.33 -31.48
N GLN A 496 -17.11 -26.87 -32.63
CA GLN A 496 -17.13 -25.46 -33.01
C GLN A 496 -18.57 -25.05 -33.32
N SER A 497 -19.14 -24.19 -32.48
CA SER A 497 -20.35 -23.42 -32.80
C SER A 497 -20.05 -21.94 -32.68
N THR A 498 -20.06 -21.29 -33.85
CA THR A 498 -19.97 -19.86 -34.10
C THR A 498 -21.17 -19.11 -33.50
N ALA A 499 -20.94 -18.28 -32.48
CA ALA A 499 -21.82 -17.16 -32.12
C ALA A 499 -21.03 -16.12 -31.32
N SER A 500 -20.79 -14.97 -31.93
CA SER A 500 -20.13 -13.78 -31.36
C SER A 500 -20.94 -13.15 -30.21
N GLY A 501 -20.33 -13.05 -29.02
CA GLY A 501 -20.82 -12.40 -27.80
C GLY A 501 -19.80 -12.58 -26.65
N PRO A 502 -19.80 -11.73 -25.60
CA PRO A 502 -18.76 -11.70 -24.57
C PRO A 502 -18.67 -13.04 -23.84
N ILE A 503 -17.46 -13.60 -23.75
CA ILE A 503 -17.23 -14.99 -23.32
C ILE A 503 -17.28 -15.14 -21.78
N GLU A 504 -17.01 -14.09 -21.01
CA GLU A 504 -17.12 -14.12 -19.54
C GLU A 504 -18.57 -14.15 -19.05
N ASP A 505 -19.52 -13.67 -19.85
CA ASP A 505 -20.96 -13.66 -19.54
C ASP A 505 -21.66 -14.99 -19.92
N ARG A 506 -20.91 -15.96 -20.48
CA ARG A 506 -21.45 -17.22 -21.03
C ARG A 506 -21.09 -18.47 -20.24
N VAL A 507 -20.16 -18.39 -19.31
CA VAL A 507 -19.90 -19.52 -18.41
C VAL A 507 -20.82 -19.30 -17.22
N GLN A 508 -21.88 -20.10 -17.13
CA GLN A 508 -22.78 -20.14 -15.98
C GLN A 508 -22.55 -21.43 -15.22
N TYR A 509 -22.67 -21.38 -13.90
CA TYR A 509 -22.69 -22.56 -13.05
C TYR A 509 -23.99 -23.33 -13.28
N TRP A 510 -23.84 -24.56 -13.78
CA TRP A 510 -24.94 -25.48 -14.09
C TRP A 510 -25.16 -26.55 -13.02
N GLY A 511 -24.39 -26.55 -11.94
CA GLY A 511 -24.54 -27.51 -10.85
C GLY A 511 -25.78 -27.26 -9.97
N ASP A 512 -25.85 -28.01 -8.88
CA ASP A 512 -26.92 -27.90 -7.89
C ASP A 512 -26.76 -26.62 -7.07
N VAL A 513 -27.87 -25.89 -6.89
CA VAL A 513 -27.95 -24.70 -6.04
C VAL A 513 -28.14 -25.18 -4.60
N PRO A 514 -27.28 -24.78 -3.65
CA PRO A 514 -27.43 -25.16 -2.24
C PRO A 514 -28.79 -24.74 -1.66
N GLU A 515 -29.38 -25.59 -0.81
CA GLU A 515 -30.68 -25.29 -0.16
C GLU A 515 -30.61 -24.07 0.77
N GLU A 516 -29.40 -23.73 1.24
CA GLU A 516 -29.10 -22.59 2.11
C GLU A 516 -29.10 -21.24 1.36
N PHE A 517 -29.16 -21.25 0.02
CA PHE A 517 -29.21 -20.04 -0.79
C PHE A 517 -30.62 -19.43 -0.82
N ASP A 518 -30.75 -18.20 -0.34
CA ASP A 518 -32.01 -17.46 -0.34
C ASP A 518 -31.83 -15.97 -0.74
N GLU A 519 -32.93 -15.23 -0.65
CA GLU A 519 -32.94 -13.79 -0.98
C GLU A 519 -32.17 -12.92 0.02
N THR A 520 -31.91 -13.47 1.19
CA THR A 520 -31.33 -12.79 2.35
C THR A 520 -29.86 -13.10 2.54
N VAL A 521 -29.27 -13.94 1.66
CA VAL A 521 -27.89 -14.44 1.75
C VAL A 521 -26.83 -13.35 1.98
N PHE A 522 -27.04 -12.13 1.46
CA PHE A 522 -26.12 -11.00 1.62
C PHE A 522 -26.55 -9.99 2.70
N ASN A 523 -27.67 -10.17 3.40
CA ASN A 523 -28.22 -9.15 4.32
C ASN A 523 -27.27 -8.78 5.45
N ASP A 524 -26.63 -9.77 6.08
CA ASP A 524 -25.70 -9.53 7.19
C ASP A 524 -24.44 -8.82 6.70
N ALA A 525 -23.87 -9.29 5.58
CA ALA A 525 -22.73 -8.65 4.94
C ALA A 525 -23.05 -7.21 4.49
N GLU A 526 -24.20 -6.98 3.87
CA GLU A 526 -24.67 -5.65 3.46
C GLU A 526 -24.78 -4.72 4.67
N LYS A 527 -25.39 -5.17 5.77
CA LYS A 527 -25.53 -4.39 7.01
C LYS A 527 -24.16 -4.06 7.62
N SER A 528 -23.26 -5.04 7.67
CA SER A 528 -21.89 -4.89 8.17
C SER A 528 -21.11 -3.86 7.36
N ILE A 529 -21.17 -3.92 6.02
CA ILE A 529 -20.50 -2.98 5.12
C ILE A 529 -21.15 -1.60 5.15
N LYS A 530 -22.48 -1.47 5.22
CA LYS A 530 -23.15 -0.17 5.40
C LYS A 530 -22.66 0.54 6.66
N TYR A 531 -22.54 -0.19 7.78
CA TYR A 531 -22.01 0.36 9.03
C TYR A 531 -20.52 0.74 8.92
N LEU A 532 -19.72 -0.07 8.24
CA LEU A 532 -18.32 0.24 7.96
C LEU A 532 -18.16 1.53 7.14
N VAL A 533 -18.95 1.68 6.08
CA VAL A 533 -18.98 2.88 5.23
C VAL A 533 -19.44 4.09 6.03
N LEU A 534 -20.52 3.98 6.80
CA LEU A 534 -21.06 5.05 7.64
C LEU A 534 -20.02 5.59 8.63
N THR A 535 -19.20 4.71 9.21
CA THR A 535 -18.25 5.08 10.27
C THR A 535 -16.87 5.48 9.78
N ASN A 536 -16.50 5.17 8.51
CA ASN A 536 -15.16 5.45 7.99
C ASN A 536 -15.16 6.30 6.71
N THR A 537 -15.92 5.92 5.68
CA THR A 537 -15.85 6.55 4.35
C THR A 537 -16.83 7.72 4.23
N TRP A 538 -18.05 7.56 4.73
CA TRP A 538 -19.10 8.59 4.70
C TRP A 538 -18.68 9.91 5.35
N PRO A 539 -18.06 9.94 6.56
CA PRO A 539 -17.68 11.19 7.19
C PRO A 539 -16.59 11.94 6.39
N LYS A 540 -15.67 11.21 5.77
CA LYS A 540 -14.64 11.78 4.89
C LYS A 540 -15.26 12.35 3.61
N PHE A 541 -16.24 11.66 3.02
CA PHE A 541 -16.97 12.14 1.85
C PHE A 541 -17.72 13.44 2.16
N VAL A 542 -18.50 13.46 3.23
CA VAL A 542 -19.26 14.64 3.67
C VAL A 542 -18.33 15.83 3.92
N LYS A 543 -17.19 15.59 4.59
CA LYS A 543 -16.19 16.63 4.81
C LYS A 543 -15.60 17.16 3.50
N ASN A 544 -15.19 16.27 2.60
CA ASN A 544 -14.63 16.67 1.29
C ASN A 544 -15.64 17.50 0.47
N GLN A 545 -16.91 17.11 0.45
CA GLN A 545 -17.96 17.89 -0.22
C GLN A 545 -18.12 19.29 0.38
N ARG A 546 -18.11 19.41 1.72
CA ARG A 546 -18.16 20.71 2.40
C ARG A 546 -16.95 21.58 2.08
N ASP A 547 -15.76 21.01 2.15
CA ASP A 547 -14.51 21.72 1.85
C ASP A 547 -14.48 22.18 0.38
N SER A 548 -15.00 21.37 -0.55
CA SER A 548 -15.15 21.73 -1.97
C SER A 548 -16.16 22.85 -2.20
N ILE A 549 -17.27 22.90 -1.45
CA ILE A 549 -18.26 23.98 -1.53
C ILE A 549 -17.65 25.29 -0.99
N GLN A 550 -17.00 25.24 0.19
CA GLN A 550 -16.34 26.42 0.77
C GLN A 550 -15.20 26.98 -0.10
N SER A 551 -14.44 26.10 -0.74
CA SER A 551 -13.37 26.51 -1.67
C SER A 551 -13.94 27.20 -2.92
N ALA A 552 -15.09 26.75 -3.42
CA ALA A 552 -15.78 27.41 -4.53
C ALA A 552 -16.31 28.80 -4.14
N ASP A 553 -16.76 28.96 -2.89
CA ASP A 553 -17.21 30.25 -2.36
C ASP A 553 -16.07 31.27 -2.17
N THR A 554 -14.82 30.82 -2.00
CA THR A 554 -13.65 31.69 -1.78
C THR A 554 -13.01 32.16 -3.09
N LEU A 555 -13.35 31.51 -4.22
CA LEU A 555 -12.84 31.81 -5.56
C LEU A 555 -13.81 32.66 -6.41
N CYS A 556 -15.01 32.94 -5.88
CA CYS A 556 -15.98 33.90 -6.40
C CYS A 556 -15.96 35.16 -5.52
#